data_AF-A0A9P4LD87-F1
#
_entry.id   AF-A0A9P4LD87-F1
#
_cell.length_a   1.000
_cell.length_b   1.000
_cell.length_c   1.000
_cell.angle_alpha   90.00
_cell.angle_beta   90.00
_cell.angle_gamma   90.00
#
_symmetry.space_group_name_H-M   'P 1'
#
loop_
_entity.id
_entity.type
_entity.pdbx_description
1 polymer ?
#
loop_
_entity_poly.entity_id
_entity_poly.type
_entity_poly.pdbx_seq_one_letter_code
_entity_poly.pdbx_strand_id
1 'polypeptide(L)'
;MEKYADSESSSQSDQENAAFLNTLYQKQESQRRRNYAYLTLFNLFLFTLSMLSLITAVMTQKDDSGHSTAKLMDKFGIFSPAMHIVEYKQEQFKLPNPLNSSKYVGITDDVENAWMDIAYLPDQMVSKSDFPKLQKPADSLQVTDPRTGETGYRVGLEVFHQLHCLNLLRMSTYPEYYPKIWWSDTNDEPQRVRAHLGMFTRLFSALSHFL
;
A
#
# COMPACT_ATOMS: atom_id res chain seq x y z
N MET A 1 -34.77 -45.85 -89.19
CA MET A 1 -33.33 -45.51 -89.22
C MET A 1 -33.16 -44.31 -88.29
N GLU A 2 -33.10 -44.58 -86.98
CA GLU A 2 -32.92 -43.56 -85.94
C GLU A 2 -31.44 -43.24 -85.83
N LYS A 3 -31.11 -41.96 -85.90
CA LYS A 3 -29.75 -41.45 -85.82
C LYS A 3 -29.54 -40.95 -84.39
N TYR A 4 -28.90 -41.76 -83.56
CA TYR A 4 -28.44 -41.34 -82.23
C TYR A 4 -27.26 -40.38 -82.40
N ALA A 5 -27.39 -39.17 -81.84
CA ALA A 5 -26.31 -38.20 -81.72
C ALA A 5 -25.59 -38.46 -80.39
N ASP A 6 -24.32 -38.83 -80.48
CA ASP A 6 -23.48 -39.16 -79.34
C ASP A 6 -23.07 -37.90 -78.57
N SER A 7 -23.11 -38.04 -77.26
CA SER A 7 -22.90 -37.03 -76.23
C SER A 7 -21.42 -36.83 -75.92
N GLU A 8 -20.75 -35.92 -76.61
CA GLU A 8 -19.34 -35.54 -76.32
C GLU A 8 -19.20 -34.36 -75.32
N SER A 9 -20.27 -33.65 -74.97
CA SER A 9 -20.15 -32.43 -74.14
C SER A 9 -20.06 -32.67 -72.62
N SER A 10 -20.27 -33.89 -72.13
CA SER A 10 -20.30 -34.16 -70.68
C SER A 10 -18.88 -34.20 -70.08
N SER A 11 -17.95 -34.90 -70.71
CA SER A 11 -16.64 -35.22 -70.13
C SER A 11 -15.70 -34.02 -70.00
N GLN A 12 -15.79 -33.07 -70.93
CA GLN A 12 -14.93 -31.89 -70.94
C GLN A 12 -15.34 -30.90 -69.84
N SER A 13 -16.65 -30.75 -69.59
CA SER A 13 -17.15 -29.91 -68.49
C SER A 13 -16.76 -30.46 -67.10
N ASP A 14 -16.75 -31.79 -66.96
CA ASP A 14 -16.39 -32.46 -65.71
C ASP A 14 -14.89 -32.32 -65.39
N GLN A 15 -14.03 -32.33 -66.42
CA GLN A 15 -12.59 -32.07 -66.26
C GLN A 15 -12.30 -30.61 -65.88
N GLU A 16 -12.98 -29.64 -66.49
CA GLU A 16 -12.82 -28.22 -66.16
C GLU A 16 -13.31 -27.93 -64.74
N ASN A 17 -14.42 -28.55 -64.33
CA ASN A 17 -14.93 -28.46 -62.96
C ASN A 17 -13.95 -29.08 -61.94
N ALA A 18 -13.34 -30.23 -62.25
CA ALA A 18 -12.35 -30.86 -61.39
C ALA A 18 -11.07 -30.01 -61.24
N ALA A 19 -10.61 -29.40 -62.34
CA ALA A 19 -9.46 -28.50 -62.31
C ALA A 19 -9.75 -27.25 -61.46
N PHE A 20 -10.91 -26.62 -61.65
CA PHE A 20 -11.34 -25.44 -60.89
C PHE A 20 -11.47 -25.72 -59.39
N LEU A 21 -12.06 -26.86 -59.02
CA LEU A 21 -12.14 -27.29 -57.61
C LEU A 21 -10.76 -27.49 -56.99
N ASN A 22 -9.80 -28.03 -57.75
CA ASN A 22 -8.42 -28.21 -57.29
C ASN A 22 -7.71 -26.86 -57.07
N THR A 23 -7.88 -25.89 -57.97
CA THR A 23 -7.33 -24.53 -57.81
C THR A 23 -7.94 -23.80 -56.62
N LEU A 24 -9.25 -23.94 -56.39
CA LEU A 24 -9.91 -23.38 -55.22
C LEU A 24 -9.43 -24.04 -53.93
N TYR A 25 -9.26 -25.36 -53.92
CA TYR A 25 -8.75 -26.11 -52.78
C TYR A 25 -7.31 -25.70 -52.42
N GLN A 26 -6.40 -25.61 -53.39
CA GLN A 26 -5.04 -25.14 -53.18
C GLN A 26 -4.98 -23.69 -52.68
N LYS A 27 -5.81 -22.80 -53.23
CA LYS A 27 -5.91 -21.40 -52.80
C LYS A 27 -6.43 -21.29 -51.36
N GLN A 28 -7.44 -22.10 -51.02
CA GLN A 28 -8.02 -22.18 -49.68
C GLN A 28 -7.01 -22.76 -48.67
N GLU A 29 -6.23 -23.76 -49.05
CA GLU A 29 -5.18 -24.34 -48.19
C GLU A 29 -4.03 -23.34 -47.96
N SER A 30 -3.61 -22.61 -49.00
CA SER A 30 -2.59 -21.55 -48.90
C SER A 30 -3.05 -20.39 -48.01
N GLN A 31 -4.30 -19.95 -48.15
CA GLN A 31 -4.90 -18.96 -47.24
C GLN A 31 -5.00 -19.48 -45.80
N ARG A 32 -5.39 -20.74 -45.61
CA ARG A 32 -5.49 -21.37 -44.29
C ARG A 32 -4.11 -21.46 -43.61
N ARG A 33 -3.07 -21.85 -44.35
CA ARG A 33 -1.67 -21.88 -43.88
C ARG A 33 -1.17 -20.48 -43.51
N ARG A 34 -1.47 -19.45 -44.32
CA ARG A 34 -1.15 -18.05 -43.99
C ARG A 34 -1.89 -17.57 -42.74
N ASN A 35 -3.16 -17.92 -42.58
CA ASN A 35 -3.93 -17.55 -41.39
C ASN A 35 -3.38 -18.23 -40.13
N TYR A 36 -3.00 -19.52 -40.20
CA TYR A 36 -2.31 -20.18 -39.09
C TYR A 36 -0.93 -19.57 -38.81
N ALA A 37 -0.19 -19.13 -39.83
CA ALA A 37 1.06 -18.40 -39.66
C ALA A 37 0.84 -17.05 -38.93
N TYR A 38 -0.20 -16.29 -39.30
CA TYR A 38 -0.53 -15.06 -38.58
C TYR A 38 -1.00 -15.31 -37.14
N LEU A 39 -1.82 -16.33 -36.91
CA LEU A 39 -2.26 -16.71 -35.55
C LEU A 39 -1.10 -17.18 -34.68
N THR A 40 -0.15 -17.92 -35.22
CA THR A 40 1.04 -18.35 -34.48
C THR A 40 1.97 -17.18 -34.18
N LEU A 41 2.21 -16.26 -35.12
CA LEU A 41 2.96 -15.03 -34.88
C LEU A 41 2.30 -14.13 -33.83
N PHE A 42 0.98 -13.99 -33.89
CA PHE A 42 0.22 -13.22 -32.89
C PHE A 42 0.30 -13.85 -31.50
N ASN A 43 0.15 -15.18 -31.39
CA ASN A 43 0.33 -15.88 -30.11
C ASN A 43 1.76 -15.74 -29.58
N LEU A 44 2.77 -15.81 -30.45
CA LEU A 44 4.16 -15.62 -30.06
C LEU A 44 4.42 -14.20 -29.52
N PHE A 45 3.82 -13.19 -30.15
CA PHE A 45 3.87 -11.81 -29.68
C PHE A 45 3.18 -11.61 -28.32
N LEU A 46 2.00 -12.21 -28.11
CA LEU A 46 1.33 -12.17 -26.80
C LEU A 46 2.16 -12.89 -25.74
N PHE A 47 2.79 -14.02 -26.09
CA PHE A 47 3.66 -14.75 -25.18
C PHE A 47 4.89 -13.93 -24.77
N THR A 48 5.54 -13.24 -25.70
CA THR A 48 6.69 -12.38 -25.36
C THR A 48 6.28 -11.20 -24.49
N LEU A 49 5.17 -10.52 -24.79
CA LEU A 49 4.65 -9.46 -23.92
C LEU A 49 4.32 -9.96 -22.51
N SER A 50 3.70 -11.13 -22.41
CA SER A 50 3.39 -11.78 -21.14
C SER A 50 4.67 -12.13 -20.36
N MET A 51 5.69 -12.68 -21.03
CA MET A 51 6.98 -12.98 -20.41
C MET A 51 7.73 -11.73 -19.97
N LEU A 52 7.74 -10.66 -20.79
CA LEU A 52 8.35 -9.39 -20.38
C LEU A 52 7.64 -8.82 -19.15
N SER A 53 6.30 -8.82 -19.14
CA SER A 53 5.51 -8.37 -17.99
C SER A 53 5.85 -9.18 -16.74
N LEU A 54 5.91 -10.51 -16.84
CA LEU A 54 6.28 -11.40 -15.74
C LEU A 54 7.71 -11.13 -15.25
N ILE A 55 8.68 -10.95 -16.15
CA ILE A 55 10.07 -10.62 -15.79
C ILE A 55 10.12 -9.28 -15.07
N THR A 56 9.41 -8.25 -15.55
CA THR A 56 9.37 -6.95 -14.86
C THR A 56 8.73 -7.05 -13.47
N ALA A 57 7.67 -7.85 -13.32
CA ALA A 57 7.02 -8.09 -12.03
C ALA A 57 7.96 -8.84 -11.05
N VAL A 58 8.64 -9.88 -11.52
CA VAL A 58 9.59 -10.66 -10.71
C VAL A 58 10.82 -9.82 -10.34
N MET A 59 11.33 -8.99 -11.25
CA MET A 59 12.43 -8.06 -10.95
C MET A 59 12.02 -7.00 -9.94
N THR A 60 10.80 -6.47 -10.04
CA THR A 60 10.26 -5.49 -9.07
C THR A 60 10.04 -6.12 -7.69
N GLN A 61 9.56 -7.36 -7.61
CA GLN A 61 9.41 -8.09 -6.35
C GLN A 61 10.77 -8.50 -5.75
N LYS A 62 11.78 -8.77 -6.59
CA LYS A 62 13.14 -9.06 -6.13
C LYS A 62 13.87 -7.82 -5.59
N ASP A 63 13.40 -6.63 -5.96
CA ASP A 63 13.76 -5.35 -5.36
C ASP A 63 13.02 -5.07 -4.02
N ASP A 64 12.45 -6.10 -3.37
CA ASP A 64 11.99 -6.04 -1.97
C ASP A 64 13.13 -5.73 -0.97
N SER A 65 14.37 -5.58 -1.44
CA SER A 65 15.47 -4.99 -0.67
C SER A 65 15.41 -3.46 -0.65
N GLY A 66 14.45 -2.92 0.11
CA GLY A 66 14.73 -1.72 0.91
C GLY A 66 14.48 -0.37 0.26
N HIS A 67 13.21 -0.02 0.07
CA HIS A 67 12.81 1.33 0.48
C HIS A 67 12.87 1.39 2.01
N SER A 68 14.09 1.44 2.56
CA SER A 68 14.28 1.89 3.95
C SER A 68 13.49 3.19 4.08
N THR A 69 12.66 3.31 5.10
CA THR A 69 11.86 4.52 5.37
C THR A 69 12.74 5.77 5.30
N ALA A 70 14.01 5.67 5.73
CA ALA A 70 15.01 6.72 5.57
C ALA A 70 15.25 7.14 4.09
N LYS A 71 15.39 6.18 3.17
CA LYS A 71 15.57 6.43 1.72
C LYS A 71 14.31 7.06 1.10
N LEU A 72 13.14 6.72 1.62
CA LEU A 72 11.88 7.31 1.17
C LEU A 72 11.71 8.74 1.70
N MET A 73 12.04 8.97 2.97
CA MET A 73 12.06 10.30 3.58
C MET A 73 13.03 11.24 2.86
N ASP A 74 14.22 10.75 2.51
CA ASP A 74 15.20 11.48 1.71
C ASP A 74 14.66 11.82 0.31
N LYS A 75 14.07 10.84 -0.39
CA LYS A 75 13.45 11.03 -1.71
C LYS A 75 12.35 12.10 -1.71
N PHE A 76 11.56 12.20 -0.64
CA PHE A 76 10.48 13.18 -0.52
C PHE A 76 10.88 14.46 0.22
N GLY A 77 12.16 14.61 0.60
CA GLY A 77 12.65 15.80 1.31
C GLY A 77 11.96 16.04 2.66
N ILE A 78 11.51 14.97 3.34
CA ILE A 78 10.81 15.08 4.62
C ILE A 78 11.85 15.37 5.71
N PHE A 79 11.88 16.60 6.22
CA PHE A 79 12.76 16.95 7.33
C PHE A 79 12.15 16.53 8.68
N SER A 80 12.96 15.87 9.51
CA SER A 80 12.66 15.65 10.93
C SER A 80 13.92 15.92 11.76
N PRO A 81 13.85 16.78 12.80
CA PRO A 81 14.97 16.98 13.71
C PRO A 81 15.48 15.69 14.35
N ALA A 82 14.59 14.72 14.57
CA ALA A 82 14.92 13.42 15.15
C ALA A 82 15.46 12.39 14.13
N MET A 83 15.63 12.75 12.85
CA MET A 83 16.02 11.79 11.81
C MET A 83 17.39 11.14 12.08
N HIS A 84 18.32 11.88 12.68
CA HIS A 84 19.67 11.39 12.96
C HIS A 84 19.78 10.47 14.19
N ILE A 85 18.71 10.36 14.99
CA ILE A 85 18.66 9.52 16.21
C ILE A 85 17.75 8.31 16.06
N VAL A 86 17.01 8.20 14.95
CA VAL A 86 16.07 7.09 14.72
C VAL A 86 16.69 6.08 13.75
N GLU A 87 16.70 4.82 14.17
CA GLU A 87 17.11 3.70 13.34
C GLU A 87 15.90 2.84 12.94
N TYR A 88 15.85 2.42 11.69
CA TYR A 88 14.79 1.55 11.18
C TYR A 88 15.26 0.10 11.23
N LYS A 89 14.52 -0.74 11.95
CA LYS A 89 14.74 -2.18 11.98
C LYS A 89 13.51 -2.91 11.47
N GLN A 90 13.74 -3.89 10.62
CA GLN A 90 12.70 -4.83 10.24
C GLN A 90 12.51 -5.83 11.39
N GLU A 91 11.32 -5.81 11.98
CA GLU A 91 10.94 -6.70 13.07
C GLU A 91 9.64 -7.42 12.71
N GLN A 92 9.58 -8.72 13.02
CA GLN A 92 8.35 -9.48 12.90
C GLN A 92 7.65 -9.50 14.28
N PHE A 93 6.53 -8.80 14.39
CA PHE A 93 5.71 -8.83 15.60
C PHE A 93 5.04 -10.21 15.75
N LYS A 94 5.41 -10.92 16.81
CA LYS A 94 4.77 -12.19 17.19
C LYS A 94 3.66 -11.90 18.18
N LEU A 95 2.53 -12.59 18.04
CA LEU A 95 1.50 -12.53 19.07
C LEU A 95 2.09 -13.06 20.39
N PRO A 96 1.95 -12.30 21.49
CA PRO A 96 2.38 -12.78 22.79
C PRO A 96 1.61 -14.06 23.15
N ASN A 97 2.32 -15.04 23.71
CA ASN A 97 1.72 -16.27 24.25
C ASN A 97 2.22 -16.48 25.68
N PRO A 98 1.38 -16.33 26.72
CA PRO A 98 -0.05 -16.00 26.66
C PRO A 98 -0.33 -14.56 26.19
N LEU A 99 -1.54 -14.28 25.69
CA LEU A 99 -1.91 -12.98 25.10
C LEU A 99 -1.72 -11.78 26.05
N ASN A 100 -1.80 -12.01 27.36
CA ASN A 100 -1.62 -11.02 28.42
C ASN A 100 -0.18 -10.93 28.95
N SER A 101 0.80 -11.55 28.29
CA SER A 101 2.21 -11.52 28.76
C SER A 101 2.92 -10.19 28.53
N SER A 102 2.33 -9.28 27.78
CA SER A 102 2.87 -7.93 27.58
C SER A 102 2.66 -7.06 28.82
N LYS A 103 3.71 -6.36 29.27
CA LYS A 103 3.65 -5.38 30.37
C LYS A 103 2.72 -4.19 30.11
N TYR A 104 2.19 -4.06 28.89
CA TYR A 104 1.27 -2.99 28.49
C TYR A 104 -0.20 -3.43 28.46
N VAL A 105 -0.50 -4.68 28.86
CA VAL A 105 -1.85 -5.26 28.85
C VAL A 105 -2.37 -5.40 30.28
N GLY A 106 -3.61 -4.94 30.53
CA GLY A 106 -4.27 -5.02 31.83
C GLY A 106 -4.59 -3.65 32.41
N ILE A 107 -4.79 -3.60 33.73
CA ILE A 107 -5.21 -2.43 34.51
C ILE A 107 -4.40 -2.27 35.82
N THR A 108 -3.29 -3.01 35.96
CA THR A 108 -2.46 -2.94 37.18
C THR A 108 -1.61 -1.69 37.18
N ASP A 109 -1.16 -1.25 38.37
CA ASP A 109 -0.27 -0.09 38.51
C ASP A 109 1.01 -0.24 37.68
N ASP A 110 1.54 -1.46 37.57
CA ASP A 110 2.69 -1.76 36.70
C ASP A 110 2.43 -1.47 35.22
N VAL A 111 1.20 -1.75 34.75
CA VAL A 111 0.78 -1.44 33.38
C VAL A 111 0.63 0.07 33.21
N GLU A 112 0.05 0.76 34.17
CA GLU A 112 -0.08 2.22 34.13
C GLU A 112 1.29 2.91 34.11
N ASN A 113 2.22 2.46 34.96
CA ASN A 113 3.59 2.95 34.97
C ASN A 113 4.30 2.67 33.64
N ALA A 114 4.16 1.46 33.09
CA ALA A 114 4.75 1.14 31.79
C ALA A 114 4.21 2.04 30.67
N TRP A 115 2.92 2.39 30.68
CA TRP A 115 2.35 3.33 29.72
C TRP A 115 2.84 4.77 29.94
N MET A 116 2.92 5.23 31.19
CA MET A 116 3.46 6.54 31.53
C MET A 116 4.90 6.71 31.03
N ASP A 117 5.73 5.67 31.17
CA ASP A 117 7.14 5.69 30.74
C ASP A 117 7.31 5.92 29.23
N ILE A 118 6.36 5.47 28.40
CA ILE A 118 6.50 5.51 26.92
C ILE A 118 5.60 6.54 26.24
N ALA A 119 4.45 6.85 26.83
CA ALA A 119 3.45 7.72 26.21
C ALA A 119 3.55 9.18 26.72
N TYR A 120 4.16 9.40 27.88
CA TYR A 120 4.28 10.72 28.47
C TYR A 120 5.70 11.27 28.30
N LEU A 121 5.88 12.14 27.31
CA LEU A 121 7.13 12.87 27.15
C LEU A 121 6.91 14.37 27.19
N PRO A 122 7.87 15.11 27.74
CA PRO A 122 7.80 16.55 27.79
C PRO A 122 7.83 17.16 26.39
N ASP A 123 7.31 18.37 26.33
CA ASP A 123 7.34 19.21 25.15
C ASP A 123 8.75 19.31 24.58
N GLN A 124 8.87 19.00 23.29
CA GLN A 124 10.12 19.17 22.58
C GLN A 124 10.17 20.55 21.97
N MET A 125 11.38 21.05 21.76
CA MET A 125 11.62 22.34 21.14
C MET A 125 12.50 22.16 19.91
N VAL A 126 12.15 22.87 18.83
CA VAL A 126 13.01 23.02 17.66
C VAL A 126 13.52 24.46 17.60
N SER A 127 14.76 24.63 17.14
CA SER A 127 15.38 25.94 16.98
C SER A 127 14.60 26.80 15.99
N LYS A 128 14.67 28.13 16.13
CA LYS A 128 14.06 29.06 15.16
C LYS A 128 14.64 28.91 13.74
N SER A 129 15.90 28.49 13.62
CA SER A 129 16.55 28.26 12.33
C SER A 129 16.07 26.98 11.64
N ASP A 130 15.71 25.94 12.41
CA ASP A 130 15.24 24.67 11.85
C ASP A 130 13.73 24.64 11.63
N PHE A 131 12.95 25.48 12.34
CA PHE A 131 11.50 25.52 12.20
C PHE A 131 11.00 25.74 10.76
N PRO A 132 11.59 26.63 9.92
CA PRO A 132 11.18 26.79 8.53
C PRO A 132 11.30 25.50 7.70
N LYS A 133 12.21 24.59 8.06
CA LYS A 133 12.39 23.30 7.36
C LYS A 133 11.18 22.37 7.56
N LEU A 134 10.38 22.58 8.61
CA LEU A 134 9.15 21.85 8.87
C LEU A 134 7.96 22.33 8.02
N GLN A 135 8.11 23.45 7.30
CA GLN A 135 7.05 24.05 6.47
C GLN A 135 5.74 24.28 7.24
N LYS A 136 5.86 24.66 8.52
CA LYS A 136 4.71 24.94 9.40
C LYS A 136 4.44 26.44 9.51
N PRO A 137 3.18 26.84 9.80
CA PRO A 137 2.83 28.23 10.09
C PRO A 137 3.64 28.82 11.24
N ALA A 138 4.09 30.08 11.07
CA ALA A 138 4.96 30.78 12.01
C ALA A 138 4.26 31.27 13.30
N ASP A 139 2.93 31.13 13.37
CA ASP A 139 2.10 31.37 14.54
C ASP A 139 2.11 30.21 15.55
N SER A 140 2.93 29.18 15.30
CA SER A 140 3.17 28.09 16.22
C SER A 140 3.70 28.58 17.58
N LEU A 141 3.31 27.89 18.65
CA LEU A 141 3.66 28.26 20.02
C LEU A 141 5.19 28.27 20.21
N GLN A 142 5.71 29.39 20.71
CA GLN A 142 7.12 29.50 21.12
C GLN A 142 7.29 29.11 22.58
N VAL A 143 8.38 28.43 22.88
CA VAL A 143 8.76 28.03 24.24
C VAL A 143 10.22 28.41 24.49
N THR A 144 10.55 28.70 25.73
CA THR A 144 11.93 28.93 26.17
C THR A 144 12.38 27.73 26.97
N ASP A 145 13.47 27.11 26.54
CA ASP A 145 14.07 25.98 27.25
C ASP A 145 14.57 26.47 28.63
N PRO A 146 14.06 25.91 29.74
CA PRO A 146 14.43 26.35 31.09
C PRO A 146 15.89 26.02 31.46
N ARG A 147 16.54 25.09 30.74
CA ARG A 147 17.92 24.67 30.98
C ARG A 147 18.93 25.51 30.21
N THR A 148 18.62 25.87 28.96
CA THR A 148 19.55 26.59 28.07
C THR A 148 19.21 28.08 27.92
N GLY A 149 17.97 28.48 28.21
CA GLY A 149 17.47 29.84 28.00
C GLY A 149 17.16 30.17 26.54
N GLU A 150 17.31 29.21 25.63
CA GLU A 150 17.04 29.41 24.20
C GLU A 150 15.54 29.40 23.91
N THR A 151 15.07 30.34 23.09
CA THR A 151 13.69 30.36 22.61
C THR A 151 13.58 29.67 21.25
N GLY A 152 12.70 28.69 21.16
CA GLY A 152 12.36 27.96 19.95
C GLY A 152 10.86 27.77 19.80
N TYR A 153 10.49 26.88 18.89
CA TYR A 153 9.10 26.50 18.66
C TYR A 153 8.80 25.17 19.32
N ARG A 154 7.66 25.09 19.99
CA ARG A 154 7.16 23.85 20.59
C ARG A 154 6.80 22.87 19.48
N VAL A 155 7.33 21.67 19.58
CA VAL A 155 7.05 20.56 18.67
C VAL A 155 6.80 19.29 19.49
N GLY A 156 6.07 18.35 18.89
CA GLY A 156 5.87 17.02 19.44
C GLY A 156 6.19 15.97 18.39
N LEU A 157 6.88 14.91 18.80
CA LEU A 157 7.05 13.73 17.95
C LEU A 157 5.72 12.96 17.88
N GLU A 158 5.24 12.76 16.65
CA GLU A 158 3.94 12.12 16.37
C GLU A 158 3.80 10.72 16.97
N VAL A 159 4.90 9.99 17.15
CA VAL A 159 4.89 8.66 17.79
C VAL A 159 4.28 8.70 19.20
N PHE A 160 4.47 9.78 19.96
CA PHE A 160 3.91 9.88 21.31
C PHE A 160 2.42 10.19 21.27
N HIS A 161 1.95 10.94 20.28
CA HIS A 161 0.52 11.12 20.05
C HIS A 161 -0.15 9.79 19.65
N GLN A 162 0.52 8.98 18.83
CA GLN A 162 0.05 7.63 18.51
C GLN A 162 -0.02 6.72 19.75
N LEU A 163 1.01 6.73 20.60
CA LEU A 163 1.04 5.96 21.85
C LEU A 163 -0.01 6.44 22.86
N HIS A 164 -0.17 7.76 22.99
CA HIS A 164 -1.21 8.38 23.81
C HIS A 164 -2.59 7.85 23.43
N CYS A 165 -2.91 7.91 22.13
CA CYS A 165 -4.19 7.44 21.66
C CYS A 165 -4.35 5.91 21.72
N LEU A 166 -3.26 5.15 21.57
CA LEU A 166 -3.30 3.70 21.77
C LEU A 166 -3.62 3.34 23.23
N ASN A 167 -3.05 4.08 24.19
CA ASN A 167 -3.41 3.92 25.59
C ASN A 167 -4.87 4.33 25.86
N LEU A 168 -5.39 5.36 25.17
CA LEU A 168 -6.80 5.75 25.28
C LEU A 168 -7.71 4.61 24.83
N LEU A 169 -7.36 3.97 23.72
CA LEU A 169 -8.09 2.82 23.22
C LEU A 169 -8.07 1.65 24.22
N ARG A 170 -6.89 1.31 24.78
CA ARG A 170 -6.79 0.29 25.83
C ARG A 170 -7.72 0.61 27.00
N MET A 171 -7.70 1.84 27.49
CA MET A 171 -8.49 2.20 28.67
C MET A 171 -9.99 2.20 28.39
N SER A 172 -10.39 2.51 27.15
CA SER A 172 -11.78 2.40 26.72
C SER A 172 -12.33 0.97 26.76
N THR A 173 -11.48 -0.07 26.77
CA THR A 173 -11.91 -1.47 26.93
C THR A 173 -12.19 -1.87 28.37
N TYR A 174 -11.91 -1.00 29.35
CA TYR A 174 -12.16 -1.22 30.78
C TYR A 174 -13.05 -0.12 31.38
N PRO A 175 -14.29 0.05 30.91
CA PRO A 175 -15.16 1.17 31.29
C PRO A 175 -15.51 1.20 32.79
N GLU A 176 -15.54 0.04 33.45
CA GLU A 176 -15.81 -0.06 34.89
C GLU A 176 -14.65 0.47 35.75
N TYR A 177 -13.42 0.29 35.27
CA TYR A 177 -12.21 0.71 35.97
C TYR A 177 -11.81 2.16 35.61
N TYR A 178 -12.15 2.60 34.39
CA TYR A 178 -11.93 3.95 33.91
C TYR A 178 -13.25 4.68 33.64
N PRO A 179 -14.04 5.00 34.68
CA PRO A 179 -15.32 5.71 34.50
C PRO A 179 -15.11 7.14 33.98
N LYS A 180 -13.92 7.70 34.17
CA LYS A 180 -13.46 8.97 33.61
C LYS A 180 -11.99 8.83 33.24
N ILE A 181 -11.64 9.23 32.01
CA ILE A 181 -10.28 9.11 31.47
C ILE A 181 -9.54 10.42 31.76
N TRP A 182 -9.01 10.55 32.98
CA TRP A 182 -8.48 11.81 33.52
C TRP A 182 -7.11 12.25 32.96
N TRP A 183 -6.39 11.37 32.26
CA TRP A 183 -4.99 11.55 31.86
C TRP A 183 -4.82 11.97 30.39
N SER A 184 -5.94 12.16 29.69
CA SER A 184 -5.92 12.68 28.34
C SER A 184 -6.49 14.09 28.34
N ASP A 185 -5.99 14.92 27.43
CA ASP A 185 -6.61 16.20 27.06
C ASP A 185 -8.11 16.03 26.72
N THR A 186 -8.59 14.79 26.59
CA THR A 186 -9.99 14.38 26.62
C THR A 186 -10.65 14.38 28.01
N ASN A 187 -10.22 15.20 28.97
CA ASN A 187 -11.07 15.58 30.12
C ASN A 187 -12.20 16.54 29.68
N ASP A 188 -12.67 16.32 28.47
CA ASP A 188 -13.57 17.10 27.65
C ASP A 188 -14.88 16.31 27.50
N GLU A 189 -15.92 16.98 27.02
CA GLU A 189 -17.24 16.39 26.76
C GLU A 189 -17.16 15.01 26.07
N PRO A 190 -17.99 14.01 26.46
CA PRO A 190 -17.94 12.64 25.94
C PRO A 190 -17.90 12.51 24.41
N GLN A 191 -18.42 13.51 23.70
CA GLN A 191 -18.40 13.63 22.25
C GLN A 191 -16.97 13.81 21.69
N ARG A 192 -16.08 14.53 22.38
CA ARG A 192 -14.69 14.72 21.96
C ARG A 192 -13.86 13.46 22.20
N VAL A 193 -14.03 12.80 23.35
CA VAL A 193 -13.44 11.47 23.61
C VAL A 193 -13.82 10.50 22.48
N ARG A 194 -15.10 10.46 22.10
CA ARG A 194 -15.57 9.63 20.97
C ARG A 194 -15.03 10.09 19.62
N ALA A 195 -14.83 11.38 19.38
CA ALA A 195 -14.20 11.86 18.16
C ALA A 195 -12.74 11.42 18.06
N HIS A 196 -11.98 11.48 19.16
CA HIS A 196 -10.62 10.96 19.24
C HIS A 196 -10.57 9.45 19.00
N LEU A 197 -11.44 8.67 19.65
CA LEU A 197 -11.55 7.22 19.39
C LEU A 197 -12.05 6.91 17.97
N GLY A 198 -12.93 7.74 17.40
CA GLY A 198 -13.50 7.57 16.06
C GLY A 198 -12.58 8.00 14.91
N MET A 199 -11.55 8.81 15.18
CA MET A 199 -10.52 9.13 14.19
C MET A 199 -9.70 7.88 13.83
N PHE A 200 -9.50 6.95 14.78
CA PHE A 200 -8.83 5.68 14.53
C PHE A 200 -9.60 4.75 13.60
N THR A 201 -10.93 4.74 13.65
CA THR A 201 -11.75 3.89 12.75
C THR A 201 -11.78 4.41 11.31
N ARG A 202 -11.56 5.72 11.08
CA ARG A 202 -11.50 6.28 9.71
C ARG A 202 -10.19 5.97 8.97
N LEU A 203 -9.08 5.82 9.67
CA LEU A 203 -7.81 5.37 9.08
C LEU A 203 -7.91 3.93 8.52
N PHE A 204 -8.71 3.06 9.16
CA PHE A 204 -8.99 1.72 8.64
C PHE A 204 -9.99 1.71 7.49
N SER A 205 -10.97 2.62 7.46
CA SER A 205 -11.94 2.74 6.36
C SER A 205 -11.33 3.24 5.06
N ALA A 206 -10.22 3.98 5.10
CA ALA A 206 -9.52 4.42 3.88
C ALA A 206 -8.79 3.26 3.16
N LEU A 207 -8.45 2.18 3.89
CA LEU A 207 -7.81 0.99 3.32
C LEU A 207 -8.84 0.00 2.72
N SER A 208 -10.12 0.06 3.11
CA SER A 208 -11.16 -0.81 2.55
C SER A 208 -11.74 -0.31 1.21
N HIS A 209 -11.34 0.88 0.74
CA HIS A 209 -11.75 1.40 -0.57
C HIS A 209 -10.76 1.10 -1.70
N PHE A 210 -9.70 0.34 -1.41
CA PHE A 210 -8.71 -0.14 -2.39
C PHE A 210 -8.65 -1.67 -2.52
N LEU A 211 -9.71 -2.38 -2.06
CA LEU A 211 -9.96 -3.79 -2.37
C LEU A 211 -11.22 -3.93 -3.22
#